data_AF-A0A7C7C6Z1-F1
#
_entry.id   AF-A0A7C7C6Z1-F1
#
_cell.length_a   1.000
_cell.length_b   1.000
_cell.length_c   1.000
_cell.angle_alpha   90.00
_cell.angle_beta   90.00
_cell.angle_gamma   90.00
#
_symmetry.space_group_name_H-M   'P 1'
#
loop_
_entity.id
_entity.type
_entity.pdbx_description
1 polymer ?
#
loop_
_entity_poly.entity_id
_entity_poly.type
_entity_poly.pdbx_seq_one_letter_code
_entity_poly.pdbx_strand_id
1 'polypeptide(L)'
;MAQTFSAITHGLATFRSDLSFAGVIPNHVASLSHYQMLIESLPPHIKSFGWLARDEKSSLPSRHLGLLQGNEINDIETRINRAADALNDLITTLPDSATFSAKKLTPHPLYLKGLCIAVAFDPAFSFLYRANIDLLRDLGADIRFFSPLTDTSLPKADTLYLPGGYPELYLERLAGNQPIKKKPFSCTIKLINPSLQSVVGCYTYANLSQIPTLTASR
;
A
#
# COMPACT_ATOMS: atom_id res chain seq x y z
N MET A 1 22.42 19.72 -5.95
CA MET A 1 21.30 19.23 -6.80
C MET A 1 20.11 20.21 -6.76
N ALA A 2 20.34 21.53 -6.72
CA ALA A 2 19.25 22.50 -6.58
C ALA A 2 18.47 22.71 -7.89
N GLN A 3 19.19 22.81 -9.02
CA GLN A 3 18.57 23.01 -10.32
C GLN A 3 17.68 21.83 -10.73
N THR A 4 18.10 20.59 -10.43
CA THR A 4 17.29 19.39 -10.67
C THR A 4 16.03 19.38 -9.81
N PHE A 5 16.14 19.75 -8.52
CA PHE A 5 14.99 19.90 -7.64
C PHE A 5 13.98 20.91 -8.20
N SER A 6 14.46 22.07 -8.65
CA SER A 6 13.61 23.09 -9.28
C SER A 6 12.96 22.60 -10.58
N ALA A 7 13.69 21.93 -11.47
CA ALA A 7 13.15 21.41 -12.73
C ALA A 7 12.04 20.37 -12.49
N ILE A 8 12.25 19.43 -11.56
CA ILE A 8 11.24 18.44 -11.19
C ILE A 8 10.02 19.13 -10.57
N THR A 9 10.26 20.07 -9.66
CA THR A 9 9.21 20.82 -8.98
C THR A 9 8.35 21.60 -9.97
N HIS A 10 8.98 22.30 -10.92
CA HIS A 10 8.28 23.00 -11.99
C HIS A 10 7.44 22.05 -12.83
N GLY A 11 8.03 20.93 -13.28
CA GLY A 11 7.31 19.92 -14.04
C GLY A 11 6.08 19.39 -13.29
N LEU A 12 6.22 19.02 -12.01
CA LEU A 12 5.09 18.55 -11.20
C LEU A 12 4.01 19.62 -11.00
N ALA A 13 4.42 20.88 -10.82
CA ALA A 13 3.50 22.00 -10.61
C ALA A 13 2.71 22.36 -11.88
N THR A 14 3.28 22.18 -13.07
CA THR A 14 2.67 22.64 -14.34
C THR A 14 2.14 21.52 -15.22
N PHE A 15 2.50 20.25 -14.96
CA PHE A 15 2.13 19.13 -15.83
C PHE A 15 0.61 18.93 -15.95
N ARG A 16 -0.13 19.18 -14.86
CA ARG A 16 -1.58 19.11 -14.82
C ARG A 16 -2.17 20.47 -14.49
N SER A 17 -2.90 21.06 -15.44
CA SER A 17 -3.55 22.36 -15.26
C SER A 17 -4.70 22.34 -14.25
N ASP A 18 -5.24 21.16 -13.93
CA ASP A 18 -6.30 20.96 -12.95
C ASP A 18 -5.79 20.64 -11.53
N LEU A 19 -4.46 20.57 -11.35
CA LEU A 19 -3.84 20.40 -10.05
C LEU A 19 -3.66 21.75 -9.35
N SER A 20 -4.30 21.94 -8.21
CA SER A 20 -4.02 23.09 -7.32
C SER A 20 -2.72 22.83 -6.55
N PHE A 21 -1.58 23.16 -7.17
CA PHE A 21 -0.26 22.95 -6.58
C PHE A 21 0.03 23.96 -5.46
N ALA A 22 0.17 23.48 -4.22
CA ALA A 22 0.39 24.35 -3.07
C ALA A 22 1.85 24.81 -2.93
N GLY A 23 2.82 23.94 -3.24
CA GLY A 23 4.24 24.18 -3.00
C GLY A 23 5.01 22.91 -2.63
N VAL A 24 6.18 23.09 -2.01
CA VAL A 24 7.13 22.01 -1.73
C VAL A 24 7.67 22.02 -0.30
N ILE A 25 8.02 20.83 0.17
CA ILE A 25 8.85 20.61 1.37
C ILE A 25 10.04 19.74 0.92
N PRO A 26 11.22 20.32 0.65
CA PRO A 26 12.41 19.53 0.35
C PRO A 26 12.78 18.65 1.56
N ASN A 27 13.05 17.38 1.29
CA ASN A 27 13.55 16.41 2.27
C ASN A 27 15.02 16.07 2.03
N HIS A 28 15.63 15.35 2.98
CA HIS A 28 17.06 14.99 2.95
C HIS A 28 18.01 16.19 2.79
N VAL A 29 17.63 17.35 3.34
CA VAL A 29 18.45 18.55 3.24
C VAL A 29 19.62 18.48 4.22
N ALA A 30 20.85 18.62 3.71
CA ALA A 30 22.07 18.52 4.50
C ALA A 30 22.31 19.70 5.48
N SER A 31 21.84 20.90 5.18
CA SER A 31 22.09 22.10 6.00
C SER A 31 21.17 23.27 5.60
N LEU A 32 21.14 24.33 6.40
CA LEU A 32 20.41 25.57 6.07
C LEU A 32 20.92 26.22 4.77
N SER A 33 22.25 26.23 4.53
CA SER A 33 22.80 26.72 3.27
C SER A 33 22.36 25.88 2.08
N HIS A 34 22.25 24.56 2.25
CA HIS A 34 21.66 23.71 1.21
C HIS A 34 20.20 24.05 0.95
N TYR A 35 19.40 24.24 2.01
CA TYR A 35 18.01 24.69 1.88
C TYR A 35 17.91 26.00 1.08
N GLN A 36 18.73 27.00 1.42
CA GLN A 36 18.79 28.29 0.72
C GLN A 36 19.05 28.13 -0.78
N MET A 37 20.03 27.30 -1.16
CA MET A 37 20.28 27.00 -2.57
C MET A 37 19.07 26.35 -3.27
N LEU A 38 18.33 25.48 -2.57
CA LEU A 38 17.12 24.85 -3.12
C LEU A 38 16.03 25.90 -3.38
N ILE A 39 15.73 26.75 -2.41
CA ILE A 39 14.67 27.76 -2.54
C ILE A 39 15.03 28.86 -3.54
N GLU A 40 16.29 29.27 -3.62
CA GLU A 40 16.76 30.26 -4.61
C GLU A 40 16.62 29.74 -6.04
N SER A 41 16.68 28.42 -6.23
CA SER A 41 16.48 27.81 -7.54
C SER A 41 15.01 27.68 -7.95
N LEU A 42 14.06 27.82 -7.02
CA LEU A 42 12.64 27.65 -7.31
C LEU A 42 12.06 28.81 -8.12
N PRO A 43 11.09 28.54 -9.03
CA PRO A 43 10.32 29.60 -9.66
C PRO A 43 9.59 30.46 -8.61
N PRO A 44 9.45 31.79 -8.82
CA PRO A 44 8.86 32.70 -7.82
C PRO A 44 7.42 32.37 -7.37
N HIS A 45 6.68 31.62 -8.19
CA HIS A 45 5.31 31.21 -7.89
C HIS A 45 5.23 29.94 -7.04
N ILE A 46 6.35 29.25 -6.80
CA ILE A 46 6.40 28.02 -6.02
C ILE A 46 6.84 28.32 -4.60
N LYS A 47 5.93 28.09 -3.65
CA LYS A 47 6.18 28.28 -2.23
C LYS A 47 6.93 27.07 -1.64
N SER A 48 7.91 27.33 -0.77
CA SER A 48 8.44 26.32 0.14
C SER A 48 7.72 26.40 1.47
N PHE A 49 7.30 25.29 2.05
CA PHE A 49 6.61 25.24 3.35
C PHE A 49 7.52 24.90 4.53
N GLY A 50 8.83 24.84 4.31
CA GLY A 50 9.81 24.38 5.29
C GLY A 50 10.69 23.30 4.68
N TRP A 51 11.45 22.60 5.51
CA TRP A 51 12.36 21.55 5.05
C TRP A 51 12.60 20.47 6.10
N LEU A 52 12.95 19.28 5.61
CA LEU A 52 13.30 18.14 6.45
C LEU A 52 14.77 17.78 6.26
N ALA A 53 15.52 17.82 7.37
CA ALA A 53 16.92 17.43 7.39
C ALA A 53 17.09 15.94 7.07
N ARG A 54 18.26 15.56 6.56
CA ARG A 54 18.58 14.13 6.42
C ARG A 54 18.73 13.50 7.80
N ASP A 55 17.93 12.46 8.06
CA ASP A 55 17.99 11.70 9.31
C ASP A 55 17.76 10.22 9.06
N GLU A 56 18.81 9.42 9.23
CA GLU A 56 18.74 7.97 9.03
C GLU A 56 17.84 7.29 10.06
N LYS A 57 17.66 7.88 11.24
CA LYS A 57 16.81 7.31 12.31
C LYS A 57 15.32 7.50 12.05
N SER A 58 14.92 8.43 11.19
CA SER A 58 13.52 8.56 10.73
C SER A 58 13.26 7.85 9.40
N SER A 59 14.29 7.25 8.79
CA SER A 59 14.13 6.53 7.51
C SER A 59 13.28 5.27 7.67
N LEU A 60 12.55 4.88 6.62
CA LEU A 60 11.82 3.62 6.61
C LEU A 60 12.75 2.48 6.17
N PRO A 61 12.78 1.35 6.89
CA PRO A 61 13.55 0.19 6.46
C PRO A 61 13.04 -0.37 5.13
N SER A 62 13.99 -0.75 4.27
CA SER A 62 13.73 -1.44 3.00
C SER A 62 14.07 -2.93 3.09
N ARG A 63 13.38 -3.73 2.28
CA ARG A 63 13.74 -5.11 1.93
C ARG A 63 14.05 -5.21 0.44
N HIS A 64 14.52 -6.39 0.01
CA HIS A 64 14.87 -6.67 -1.38
C HIS A 64 13.75 -6.36 -2.40
N LEU A 65 12.48 -6.37 -1.97
CA LEU A 65 11.28 -6.18 -2.80
C LEU A 65 10.46 -4.93 -2.41
N GLY A 66 11.08 -3.91 -1.82
CA GLY A 66 10.41 -2.64 -1.51
C GLY A 66 10.49 -2.26 -0.04
N LEU A 67 9.52 -1.48 0.45
CA LEU A 67 9.47 -1.04 1.85
C LEU A 67 8.84 -2.11 2.75
N LEU A 68 9.20 -2.13 4.04
CA LEU A 68 8.39 -2.86 5.01
C LEU A 68 7.00 -2.18 5.11
N GLN A 69 5.94 -2.96 5.30
CA GLN A 69 4.62 -2.40 5.58
C GLN A 69 4.60 -1.77 6.98
N GLY A 70 3.71 -0.79 7.19
CA GLY A 70 3.65 -0.05 8.45
C GLY A 70 3.46 -0.94 9.68
N ASN A 71 2.72 -2.05 9.55
CA ASN A 71 2.50 -3.02 10.62
C ASN A 71 3.71 -3.93 10.92
N GLU A 72 4.72 -3.94 10.05
CA GLU A 72 5.96 -4.71 10.24
C GLU A 72 7.06 -3.87 10.92
N ILE A 73 6.83 -2.57 11.09
CA ILE A 73 7.78 -1.62 11.67
C ILE A 73 7.35 -1.31 13.11
N ASN A 74 7.94 -2.02 14.07
CA ASN A 74 7.60 -1.90 15.49
C ASN A 74 7.76 -0.48 16.07
N ASP A 75 8.66 0.33 15.49
CA ASP A 75 8.98 1.69 15.93
C ASP A 75 8.44 2.80 15.00
N ILE A 76 7.42 2.50 14.19
CA ILE A 76 6.90 3.41 13.16
C ILE A 76 6.45 4.76 13.74
N GLU A 77 5.73 4.75 14.86
CA GLU A 77 5.27 5.97 15.56
C GLU A 77 6.45 6.83 16.02
N THR A 78 7.50 6.21 16.56
CA THR A 78 8.73 6.91 16.97
C THR A 78 9.40 7.57 15.77
N ARG A 79 9.45 6.91 14.61
CA ARG A 79 10.03 7.47 13.38
C ARG A 79 9.20 8.63 12.83
N ILE A 80 7.87 8.52 12.85
CA ILE A 80 6.94 9.58 12.42
C ILE A 80 7.12 10.82 13.30
N ASN A 81 7.08 10.65 14.63
CA ASN A 81 7.26 11.76 15.57
C ASN A 81 8.64 12.42 15.39
N ARG A 82 9.69 11.62 15.21
CA ARG A 82 11.02 12.14 14.92
C ARG A 82 11.08 12.95 13.62
N ALA A 83 10.41 12.50 12.57
CA ALA A 83 10.33 13.24 11.31
C ALA A 83 9.54 14.55 11.48
N ALA A 84 8.46 14.54 12.28
CA ALA A 84 7.68 15.72 12.59
C ALA A 84 8.51 16.76 13.38
N ASP A 85 9.23 16.32 14.41
CA ASP A 85 10.11 17.18 15.22
C ASP A 85 11.28 17.75 14.42
N ALA A 86 11.71 17.05 13.37
CA ALA A 86 12.80 17.47 12.48
C ALA A 86 12.36 18.41 11.35
N LEU A 87 11.07 18.75 11.25
CA LEU A 87 10.61 19.76 10.29
C LEU A 87 11.05 21.16 10.72
N ASN A 88 11.78 21.83 9.83
CA ASN A 88 12.30 23.17 10.05
C ASN A 88 11.53 24.20 9.21
N ASP A 89 11.47 25.44 9.70
CA ASP A 89 10.88 26.60 9.03
C ASP A 89 9.45 26.35 8.51
N LEU A 90 8.68 25.55 9.26
CA LEU A 90 7.31 25.23 8.88
C LEU A 90 6.49 26.51 8.84
N ILE A 91 6.05 26.89 7.64
CA ILE A 91 5.15 28.04 7.49
C ILE A 91 3.82 27.66 8.15
N THR A 92 3.38 28.46 9.11
CA THR A 92 2.17 28.21 9.90
C THR A 92 0.88 28.33 9.08
N THR A 93 0.94 29.02 7.94
CA THR A 93 -0.17 29.11 6.99
C THR A 93 -0.15 27.93 6.03
N LEU A 94 -0.91 26.89 6.37
CA LEU A 94 -1.23 25.78 5.48
C LEU A 94 -2.08 26.25 4.28
N PRO A 95 -2.04 25.53 3.13
CA PRO A 95 -2.95 25.78 2.04
C PRO A 95 -4.42 25.56 2.47
N ASP A 96 -5.35 26.12 1.70
CA ASP A 96 -6.77 25.93 1.93
C ASP A 96 -7.11 24.44 2.02
N SER A 97 -8.01 24.10 2.94
CA SER A 97 -8.44 22.71 3.12
C SER A 97 -9.11 22.20 1.85
N ALA A 98 -8.57 21.13 1.28
CA ALA A 98 -9.22 20.43 0.18
C ALA A 98 -10.51 19.78 0.69
N THR A 99 -11.64 20.13 0.08
CA THR A 99 -12.91 19.45 0.35
C THR A 99 -13.01 18.19 -0.50
N PHE A 100 -12.97 17.04 0.16
CA PHE A 100 -13.22 15.75 -0.48
C PHE A 100 -14.71 15.43 -0.40
N SER A 101 -15.42 15.52 -1.53
CA SER A 101 -16.77 15.01 -1.61
C SER A 101 -16.73 13.53 -1.95
N ALA A 102 -17.04 12.66 -0.99
CA ALA A 102 -17.25 11.25 -1.28
C ALA A 102 -18.42 11.12 -2.26
N LYS A 103 -18.19 10.45 -3.40
CA LYS A 103 -19.28 10.09 -4.29
C LYS A 103 -20.21 9.15 -3.53
N LYS A 104 -21.47 9.54 -3.35
CA LYS A 104 -22.48 8.66 -2.76
C LYS A 104 -22.61 7.44 -3.65
N LEU A 105 -22.23 6.28 -3.13
CA LEU A 105 -22.33 5.02 -3.85
C LEU A 105 -23.82 4.65 -3.97
N THR A 106 -24.24 4.28 -5.17
CA THR A 106 -25.55 3.65 -5.36
C THR A 106 -25.50 2.26 -4.75
N PRO A 107 -26.46 1.89 -3.87
CA PRO A 107 -26.49 0.56 -3.29
C PRO A 107 -26.50 -0.50 -4.39
N HIS A 108 -25.63 -1.49 -4.27
CA HIS A 108 -25.63 -2.62 -5.18
C HIS A 108 -26.69 -3.64 -4.77
N PRO A 109 -27.34 -4.33 -5.71
CA PRO A 109 -28.09 -5.53 -5.38
C PRO A 109 -27.18 -6.55 -4.67
N LEU A 110 -27.74 -7.32 -3.74
CA LEU A 110 -26.99 -8.29 -2.93
C LEU A 110 -26.69 -9.58 -3.71
N TYR A 111 -25.89 -9.47 -4.77
CA TYR A 111 -25.57 -10.59 -5.67
C TYR A 111 -24.87 -11.77 -5.00
N LEU A 112 -24.22 -11.54 -3.86
CA LEU A 112 -23.45 -12.54 -3.12
C LEU A 112 -24.14 -12.94 -1.80
N LYS A 113 -25.42 -12.60 -1.61
CA LYS A 113 -26.16 -12.94 -0.39
C LYS A 113 -26.14 -14.45 -0.15
N GLY A 114 -25.68 -14.83 1.03
CA GLY A 114 -25.60 -16.24 1.46
C GLY A 114 -24.33 -16.95 1.02
N LEU A 115 -23.44 -16.30 0.26
CA LEU A 115 -22.11 -16.82 -0.06
C LEU A 115 -21.11 -16.40 1.01
N CYS A 116 -20.27 -17.34 1.42
CA CYS A 116 -19.14 -17.11 2.31
C CYS A 116 -17.82 -17.16 1.54
N ILE A 117 -17.00 -16.13 1.70
CA ILE A 117 -15.67 -16.01 1.08
C ILE A 117 -14.61 -16.10 2.18
N ALA A 118 -13.75 -17.10 2.10
CA ALA A 118 -12.55 -17.18 2.92
C ALA A 118 -11.47 -16.28 2.33
N VAL A 119 -10.94 -15.34 3.09
CA VAL A 119 -9.90 -14.41 2.63
C VAL A 119 -8.62 -14.68 3.39
N ALA A 120 -7.54 -15.03 2.68
CA ALA A 120 -6.23 -15.15 3.30
C ALA A 120 -5.75 -13.75 3.74
N PHE A 121 -5.36 -13.63 4.99
CA PHE A 121 -4.86 -12.38 5.56
C PHE A 121 -3.82 -12.66 6.65
N ASP A 122 -2.56 -12.54 6.27
CA ASP A 122 -1.40 -12.66 7.14
C ASP A 122 -0.16 -12.04 6.44
N PRO A 123 1.05 -12.07 7.03
CA PRO A 123 2.23 -11.51 6.37
C PRO A 123 2.53 -12.03 4.95
N ALA A 124 2.18 -13.28 4.62
CA ALA A 124 2.36 -13.83 3.27
C ALA A 124 1.33 -13.27 2.28
N PHE A 125 0.12 -12.94 2.74
CA PHE A 125 -1.02 -12.49 1.94
C PHE A 125 -1.56 -11.14 2.45
N SER A 126 -0.70 -10.13 2.46
CA SER A 126 -0.93 -8.84 3.14
C SER A 126 -1.34 -7.69 2.22
N PHE A 127 -1.27 -7.85 0.89
CA PHE A 127 -1.67 -6.80 -0.07
C PHE A 127 -3.19 -6.81 -0.32
N LEU A 128 -3.93 -6.64 0.76
CA LEU A 128 -5.39 -6.63 0.75
C LEU A 128 -5.93 -5.21 0.63
N TYR A 129 -6.73 -4.97 -0.42
CA TYR A 129 -7.39 -3.68 -0.59
C TYR A 129 -8.68 -3.65 0.21
N ARG A 130 -8.75 -2.70 1.17
CA ARG A 130 -9.93 -2.54 2.01
C ARG A 130 -11.20 -2.30 1.19
N ALA A 131 -11.10 -1.51 0.12
CA ALA A 131 -12.19 -1.24 -0.81
C ALA A 131 -12.78 -2.52 -1.46
N ASN A 132 -11.95 -3.53 -1.74
CA ASN A 132 -12.44 -4.80 -2.31
C ASN A 132 -13.27 -5.57 -1.29
N ILE A 133 -12.84 -5.59 -0.02
CA ILE A 133 -13.57 -6.25 1.05
C ILE A 133 -14.89 -5.54 1.33
N ASP A 134 -14.87 -4.20 1.38
CA ASP A 134 -16.08 -3.42 1.62
C ASP A 134 -17.07 -3.64 0.47
N LEU A 135 -16.61 -3.65 -0.79
CA LEU A 135 -17.46 -3.98 -1.94
C LEU A 135 -18.08 -5.39 -1.85
N LEU A 136 -17.29 -6.41 -1.48
CA LEU A 136 -17.83 -7.77 -1.34
C LEU A 136 -18.90 -7.87 -0.25
N ARG A 137 -18.73 -7.13 0.85
CA ARG A 137 -19.73 -7.03 1.92
C ARG A 137 -20.97 -6.27 1.46
N ASP A 138 -20.80 -5.18 0.71
CA ASP A 138 -21.90 -4.41 0.12
C ASP A 138 -22.71 -5.25 -0.88
N LEU A 139 -22.06 -6.22 -1.55
CA LEU A 139 -22.71 -7.22 -2.39
C LEU A 139 -23.37 -8.36 -1.60
N GLY A 140 -23.25 -8.38 -0.27
CA GLY A 140 -23.93 -9.32 0.63
C GLY A 140 -23.13 -10.58 1.00
N ALA A 141 -21.83 -10.65 0.70
CA ALA A 141 -21.00 -11.80 1.06
C ALA A 141 -20.65 -11.82 2.57
N ASP A 142 -20.63 -13.02 3.16
CA ASP A 142 -20.00 -13.26 4.47
C ASP A 142 -18.48 -13.40 4.27
N ILE A 143 -17.68 -12.55 4.90
CA ILE A 143 -16.22 -12.53 4.74
C ILE A 143 -15.57 -13.11 5.99
N ARG A 144 -14.80 -14.19 5.83
CA ARG A 144 -14.05 -14.83 6.90
C ARG A 144 -12.56 -14.79 6.62
N PHE A 145 -11.82 -14.09 7.46
CA PHE A 145 -10.37 -14.07 7.38
C PHE A 145 -9.77 -15.34 7.97
N PHE A 146 -8.67 -15.78 7.40
CA PHE A 146 -7.84 -16.85 7.94
C PHE A 146 -6.37 -16.60 7.57
N SER A 147 -5.45 -17.19 8.31
CA SER A 147 -4.01 -17.12 8.05
C SER A 147 -3.48 -18.45 7.49
N PRO A 148 -3.08 -18.50 6.22
CA PRO A 148 -2.34 -19.63 5.66
C PRO A 148 -1.07 -20.03 6.45
N LEU A 149 -0.44 -19.09 7.18
CA LEU A 149 0.75 -19.34 7.97
C LEU A 149 0.50 -19.97 9.34
N THR A 150 -0.66 -19.71 9.96
CA THR A 150 -0.90 -20.08 11.36
C THR A 150 -2.11 -20.99 11.55
N ASP A 151 -3.15 -20.84 10.74
CA ASP A 151 -4.35 -21.64 10.89
C ASP A 151 -4.13 -23.06 10.36
N THR A 152 -4.67 -24.04 11.08
CA THR A 152 -4.60 -25.46 10.72
C THR A 152 -5.83 -25.94 9.96
N SER A 153 -6.79 -25.05 9.68
CA SER A 153 -7.97 -25.39 8.90
C SER A 153 -8.55 -24.16 8.23
N LEU A 154 -9.20 -24.36 7.08
CA LEU A 154 -9.93 -23.31 6.41
C LEU A 154 -11.33 -23.16 7.01
N PRO A 155 -11.81 -21.92 7.19
CA PRO A 155 -13.18 -21.67 7.59
C PRO A 155 -14.14 -22.28 6.54
N LYS A 156 -15.34 -22.67 6.98
CA LYS A 156 -16.38 -23.10 6.04
C LYS A 156 -16.72 -21.92 5.14
N ALA A 157 -16.43 -22.05 3.85
CA ALA A 157 -16.62 -21.03 2.84
C ALA A 157 -16.91 -21.69 1.48
N ASP A 158 -17.61 -20.96 0.60
CA ASP A 158 -17.96 -21.39 -0.75
C ASP A 158 -16.82 -21.11 -1.73
N THR A 159 -15.95 -20.15 -1.41
CA THR A 159 -14.83 -19.74 -2.25
C THR A 159 -13.69 -19.13 -1.44
N LEU A 160 -12.53 -19.03 -2.07
CA LEU A 160 -11.28 -18.55 -1.51
C LEU A 160 -10.79 -17.30 -2.26
N TYR A 161 -10.35 -16.30 -1.50
CA TYR A 161 -9.64 -15.13 -1.99
C TYR A 161 -8.23 -15.09 -1.39
N LEU A 162 -7.23 -15.22 -2.26
CA LEU A 162 -5.81 -15.06 -1.93
C LEU A 162 -5.34 -13.70 -2.48
N PRO A 163 -5.17 -12.66 -1.65
CA PRO A 163 -4.65 -11.37 -2.11
C PRO A 163 -3.15 -11.49 -2.45
N GLY A 164 -2.57 -10.39 -2.95
CA GLY A 164 -1.12 -10.33 -3.12
C GLY A 164 -0.37 -10.33 -1.78
N GLY A 165 0.94 -10.42 -1.84
CA GLY A 165 1.82 -10.34 -0.67
C GLY A 165 3.20 -10.86 -1.01
N TYR A 166 3.88 -11.44 -0.03
CA TYR A 166 5.22 -12.02 -0.18
C TYR A 166 5.25 -13.52 0.21
N PRO A 167 4.41 -14.39 -0.39
CA PRO A 167 4.37 -15.80 -0.02
C PRO A 167 5.71 -16.53 -0.21
N GLU A 168 6.57 -16.04 -1.10
CA GLU A 168 7.92 -16.53 -1.34
C GLU A 168 8.83 -16.46 -0.09
N LEU A 169 8.58 -15.52 0.82
CA LEU A 169 9.33 -15.41 2.09
C LEU A 169 8.91 -16.46 3.11
N TYR A 170 7.81 -17.18 2.85
CA TYR A 170 7.20 -18.12 3.79
C TYR A 170 6.96 -19.51 3.18
N LEU A 171 7.65 -19.85 2.09
CA LEU A 171 7.42 -21.09 1.34
C LEU A 171 7.51 -22.34 2.21
N GLU A 172 8.51 -22.45 3.09
CA GLU A 172 8.64 -23.63 3.98
C GLU A 172 7.42 -23.78 4.90
N ARG A 173 6.97 -22.68 5.50
CA ARG A 173 5.84 -22.66 6.42
C ARG A 173 4.52 -22.94 5.71
N LEU A 174 4.30 -22.29 4.56
CA LEU A 174 3.15 -22.55 3.69
C LEU A 174 3.17 -23.99 3.17
N ALA A 175 4.36 -24.52 2.85
CA ALA A 175 4.52 -25.87 2.34
C ALA A 175 4.24 -26.92 3.41
N GLY A 176 4.61 -26.64 4.66
CA GLY A 176 4.37 -27.49 5.83
C GLY A 176 2.92 -27.53 6.30
N ASN A 177 2.08 -26.55 5.93
CA ASN A 177 0.67 -26.50 6.33
C ASN A 177 -0.22 -27.43 5.48
N GLN A 178 -0.02 -28.74 5.64
CA GLN A 178 -0.73 -29.81 4.93
C GLN A 178 -2.27 -29.80 5.09
N PRO A 179 -2.83 -29.48 6.28
CA PRO A 179 -4.28 -29.44 6.48
C PRO A 179 -5.03 -28.48 5.53
N ILE A 180 -4.44 -27.32 5.24
CA ILE A 180 -5.02 -26.32 4.33
C ILE A 180 -4.90 -26.77 2.86
N LYS A 181 -3.78 -27.40 2.47
CA LYS A 181 -3.51 -27.83 1.09
C LYS A 181 -4.48 -28.88 0.53
N LYS A 182 -5.04 -29.74 1.37
CA LYS A 182 -5.83 -30.91 0.94
C LYS A 182 -7.31 -30.62 0.69
N LYS A 183 -7.79 -29.40 0.94
CA LYS A 183 -9.20 -29.04 0.72
C LYS A 183 -9.40 -28.57 -0.73
N PRO A 184 -10.13 -29.30 -1.58
CA PRO A 184 -10.49 -28.82 -2.90
C PRO A 184 -11.52 -27.68 -2.77
N PHE A 185 -11.24 -26.53 -3.40
CA PHE A 185 -12.25 -25.51 -3.67
C PHE A 185 -12.56 -25.53 -5.16
N SER A 186 -13.85 -25.43 -5.49
CA SER A 186 -14.35 -25.41 -6.87
C SER A 186 -14.29 -24.03 -7.51
N CYS A 187 -14.05 -22.97 -6.74
CA CYS A 187 -14.11 -21.60 -7.22
C CYS A 187 -13.02 -20.74 -6.56
N THR A 188 -12.14 -20.16 -7.38
CA THR A 188 -11.25 -19.06 -7.01
C THR A 188 -11.90 -17.79 -7.51
N ILE A 189 -12.33 -16.89 -6.61
CA ILE A 189 -12.76 -15.56 -7.06
C ILE A 189 -11.53 -14.80 -7.54
N LYS A 190 -11.38 -14.73 -8.86
CA LYS A 190 -10.53 -13.77 -9.54
C LYS A 190 -11.38 -12.51 -9.68
N LEU A 191 -11.20 -11.51 -8.82
CA LEU A 191 -11.79 -10.19 -9.04
C LEU A 191 -11.09 -9.55 -10.24
N ILE A 192 -11.45 -9.98 -11.45
CA ILE A 192 -11.19 -9.27 -12.70
C ILE A 192 -12.45 -8.45 -12.96
N ASN A 193 -12.46 -7.20 -12.50
CA ASN A 193 -13.39 -6.24 -13.09
C ASN A 193 -12.69 -5.62 -14.32
N PRO A 194 -13.19 -5.85 -15.55
CA PRO A 194 -12.60 -5.27 -16.76
C PRO A 194 -12.59 -3.74 -16.78
N SER A 195 -13.48 -3.10 -16.00
CA SER A 195 -13.55 -1.63 -15.89
C SER A 195 -12.58 -1.02 -14.88
N LEU A 196 -11.80 -1.83 -14.14
CA LEU A 196 -10.79 -1.41 -13.16
C LEU A 196 -9.39 -1.96 -13.50
N GLN A 197 -9.13 -2.29 -14.76
CA GLN A 197 -7.91 -2.93 -15.28
C GLN A 197 -6.58 -2.21 -14.96
N SER A 198 -6.59 -0.98 -14.44
CA SER A 198 -5.38 -0.17 -14.33
C SER A 198 -4.60 -0.31 -13.02
N VAL A 199 -5.08 -1.06 -12.02
CA VAL A 199 -4.33 -1.20 -10.75
C VAL A 199 -4.49 -2.62 -10.21
N VAL A 200 -3.37 -3.24 -9.84
CA VAL A 200 -3.22 -4.52 -9.12
C VAL A 200 -3.14 -5.79 -10.00
N GLY A 201 -1.92 -6.27 -10.21
CA GLY A 201 -1.64 -7.60 -10.76
C GLY A 201 -1.93 -8.69 -9.72
N CYS A 202 -2.87 -9.58 -10.03
CA CYS A 202 -3.08 -10.82 -9.29
C CYS A 202 -2.46 -12.00 -10.05
N TYR A 203 -1.47 -12.67 -9.44
CA TYR A 203 -1.06 -14.02 -9.84
C TYR A 203 -2.09 -15.01 -9.29
N THR A 204 -2.77 -15.73 -10.19
CA THR A 204 -3.65 -16.85 -9.80
C THR A 204 -2.83 -18.10 -9.54
N TYR A 205 -2.85 -18.60 -8.31
CA TYR A 205 -2.54 -20.00 -8.01
C TYR A 205 -3.87 -20.73 -7.80
N ALA A 206 -4.28 -21.53 -8.78
CA ALA A 206 -5.55 -22.25 -8.76
C ALA A 206 -5.57 -23.42 -7.75
N ASN A 207 -4.44 -23.67 -7.09
CA ASN A 207 -4.31 -24.66 -6.03
C ASN A 207 -3.08 -24.29 -5.18
N LEU A 208 -3.13 -24.38 -3.86
CA LEU A 208 -1.93 -24.20 -3.01
C LEU A 208 -0.86 -25.26 -3.29
N SER A 209 -1.22 -26.35 -3.97
CA SER A 209 -0.29 -27.34 -4.53
C SER A 209 0.42 -26.91 -5.82
N GLN A 210 -0.01 -25.81 -6.46
CA GLN A 210 0.60 -25.22 -7.65
C GLN A 210 1.56 -24.06 -7.33
N ILE A 211 1.82 -23.78 -6.05
CA ILE A 211 2.98 -22.94 -5.68
C ILE A 211 4.21 -23.74 -6.13
N PRO A 212 4.99 -23.25 -7.12
CA PRO A 212 6.13 -24.00 -7.62
C PRO A 212 7.06 -24.32 -6.45
N THR A 213 7.38 -25.60 -6.30
CA THR A 213 8.47 -26.06 -5.45
C THR A 213 9.76 -25.52 -6.06
N LEU A 214 10.09 -24.27 -5.76
CA LEU A 214 11.38 -23.70 -6.10
C LEU A 214 12.40 -24.41 -5.19
N THR A 215 12.98 -25.48 -5.71
CA THR A 215 14.21 -26.03 -5.15
C THR A 215 15.22 -24.90 -5.13
N ALA A 216 15.65 -24.51 -3.94
CA ALA A 216 16.70 -23.53 -3.73
C ALA A 216 18.00 -24.05 -4.36
N SER A 217 18.23 -23.73 -5.63
CA SER A 217 19.58 -23.75 -6.20
C SER A 217 20.26 -22.47 -5.74
N ARG A 218 21.30 -22.66 -4.92
CA ARG A 218 22.25 -21.63 -4.47
C ARG A 218 22.84 -20.84 -5.63
#